data_AF-A0A0S8KPS0-F1
#
_entry.id   AF-A0A0S8KPS0-F1
#
_cell.length_a   1.000
_cell.length_b   1.000
_cell.length_c   1.000
_cell.angle_alpha   90.00
_cell.angle_beta   90.00
_cell.angle_gamma   90.00
#
_symmetry.space_group_name_H-M   'P 1'
#
loop_
_entity.id
_entity.type
_entity.pdbx_description
1 polymer ?
#
loop_
_entity_poly.entity_id
_entity_poly.type
_entity_poly.pdbx_seq_one_letter_code
_entity_poly.pdbx_strand_id
1 'polypeptide(L)'
;PGILPPEDYASVQDEIVNALQSAVNADGEILFARVLRREELPALHLDSPNSGDVFAQAALGYALTDWRGNTEVVEPAPYYGQHGYDSTWPEMHAILVAAGYGIRPGVRLPAVHLLDVLPTAASLLRVKPVEAVDGRVLVEMLQERP
;
A
#
# COMPACT_ATOMS: atom_id res chain seq x y z
N PRO A 1 25.48 -6.42 5.51
CA PRO A 1 25.88 -5.85 6.81
C PRO A 1 25.55 -4.36 6.89
N GLY A 2 24.90 -3.92 7.97
CA GLY A 2 24.60 -2.51 8.21
C GLY A 2 25.83 -1.71 8.64
N ILE A 3 25.70 -0.38 8.68
CA ILE A 3 26.76 0.55 9.11
C ILE A 3 26.73 0.83 10.63
N LEU A 4 25.70 0.37 11.33
CA LEU A 4 25.49 0.62 12.75
C LEU A 4 26.00 -0.54 13.61
N PRO A 5 26.59 -0.27 14.79
CA PRO A 5 26.76 -1.28 15.83
C PRO A 5 25.41 -1.89 16.22
N PRO A 6 25.30 -3.22 16.44
CA PRO A 6 24.03 -3.87 16.78
C PRO A 6 23.33 -3.30 18.02
N GLU A 7 24.08 -2.80 18.99
CA GLU A 7 23.58 -2.18 20.21
C GLU A 7 22.85 -0.84 19.97
N ASP A 8 23.21 -0.13 18.90
CA ASP A 8 22.63 1.17 18.53
C ASP A 8 21.43 1.02 17.60
N TYR A 9 21.18 -0.18 17.08
CA TYR A 9 20.18 -0.40 16.04
C TYR A 9 18.77 0.01 16.50
N ALA A 10 18.36 -0.45 17.68
CA ALA A 10 17.05 -0.13 18.23
C ALA A 10 16.93 1.36 18.57
N SER A 11 17.95 1.97 19.17
CA SER A 11 17.91 3.40 19.54
C SER A 11 17.85 4.31 18.31
N VAL A 12 18.52 3.94 17.21
CA VAL A 12 18.42 4.68 15.95
C VAL A 12 17.03 4.51 15.32
N GLN A 13 16.43 3.32 15.36
CA GLN A 13 15.03 3.15 14.94
C GLN A 13 14.10 4.03 15.78
N ASP A 14 14.25 4.06 17.11
CA ASP A 14 13.49 4.93 18.01
C ASP A 14 13.62 6.41 17.59
N GLU A 15 14.84 6.88 17.35
CA GLU A 15 15.12 8.26 16.95
C GLU A 15 14.43 8.62 15.63
N ILE A 16 14.55 7.76 14.61
CA ILE A 16 13.91 7.96 13.30
C ILE A 16 12.39 7.98 13.45
N VAL A 17 11.82 7.01 14.19
CA VAL A 17 10.37 6.92 14.39
C VAL A 17 9.85 8.19 15.08
N ASN A 18 10.51 8.63 16.15
CA ASN A 18 10.12 9.84 16.88
C ASN A 18 10.26 11.11 16.01
N ALA A 19 11.35 11.21 15.24
CA ALA A 19 11.56 12.35 14.33
C ALA A 19 10.45 12.45 13.28
N LEU A 20 10.08 11.32 12.65
CA LEU A 20 9.04 11.30 11.63
C LEU A 20 7.63 11.49 12.22
N GLN A 21 7.33 10.90 13.37
CA GLN A 21 6.01 11.06 14.02
C GLN A 21 5.78 12.49 14.53
N SER A 22 6.84 13.19 14.93
CA SER A 22 6.78 14.58 15.39
C SER A 22 6.93 15.61 14.26
N ALA A 23 7.18 15.17 13.03
CA ALA A 23 7.38 16.07 11.90
C ALA A 23 6.09 16.78 11.50
N VAL A 24 6.14 18.12 11.54
CA VAL A 24 5.04 19.00 11.17
C VAL A 24 5.49 20.06 10.16
N ASN A 25 4.55 20.59 9.38
CA ASN A 25 4.79 21.78 8.55
C ASN A 25 4.83 23.07 9.39
N ALA A 26 4.98 24.23 8.74
CA ALA A 26 5.00 25.53 9.39
C ALA A 26 3.69 25.89 10.14
N ASP A 27 2.57 25.31 9.73
CA ASP A 27 1.25 25.50 10.33
C ASP A 27 0.94 24.46 11.43
N GLY A 28 1.86 23.53 11.70
CA GLY A 28 1.71 22.48 12.71
C GLY A 28 0.97 21.22 12.24
N GLU A 29 0.74 21.06 10.92
CA GLU A 29 0.13 19.86 10.34
C GLU A 29 1.13 18.72 10.26
N ILE A 30 0.69 17.51 10.64
CA ILE A 30 1.53 16.30 10.63
C ILE A 30 1.88 15.90 9.18
N LEU A 31 3.16 15.62 8.93
CA LEU A 31 3.65 15.24 7.60
C LEU A 31 3.48 13.75 7.27
N PHE A 32 3.44 12.88 8.28
CA PHE A 32 3.35 11.42 8.11
C PHE A 32 2.11 10.86 8.80
N ALA A 33 1.20 10.26 8.04
CA ALA A 33 0.00 9.60 8.59
C ALA A 33 0.33 8.31 9.33
N ARG A 34 1.44 7.66 8.98
CA ARG A 34 1.85 6.39 9.58
C ARG A 34 3.37 6.25 9.58
N VAL A 35 3.92 5.90 10.72
CA VAL A 35 5.34 5.56 10.90
C VAL A 35 5.40 4.28 11.73
N LEU A 36 5.96 3.21 11.18
CA LEU A 36 5.98 1.88 11.77
C LEU A 36 7.38 1.29 11.73
N ARG A 37 7.70 0.43 12.70
CA ARG A 37 8.88 -0.43 12.60
C ARG A 37 8.59 -1.68 11.80
N ARG A 38 9.66 -2.35 11.38
CA ARG A 38 9.61 -3.60 10.63
C ARG A 38 8.69 -4.65 11.26
N GLU A 39 8.74 -4.82 12.58
CA GLU A 39 7.93 -5.79 13.32
C GLU A 39 6.42 -5.51 13.29
N GLU A 40 6.02 -4.28 12.95
CA GLU A 40 4.61 -3.87 12.84
C GLU A 40 4.08 -3.99 11.39
N LEU A 41 4.98 -4.12 10.40
CA LEU A 41 4.63 -4.24 8.98
C LEU A 41 3.80 -5.46 8.58
N PRO A 42 3.83 -6.61 9.28
CA PRO A 42 2.93 -7.72 8.97
C PRO A 42 1.45 -7.33 8.99
N ALA A 43 1.06 -6.36 9.83
CA ALA A 43 -0.32 -5.86 9.88
C ALA A 43 -0.78 -5.19 8.58
N LEU A 44 0.18 -4.81 7.71
CA LEU A 44 -0.06 -4.19 6.41
C LEU A 44 0.33 -5.08 5.22
N HIS A 45 0.71 -6.33 5.48
CA HIS A 45 1.29 -7.23 4.46
C HIS A 45 2.57 -6.65 3.81
N LEU A 46 3.36 -5.92 4.60
CA LEU A 46 4.63 -5.31 4.17
C LEU A 46 5.84 -5.94 4.88
N ASP A 47 5.76 -7.21 5.28
CA ASP A 47 6.79 -7.93 6.04
C ASP A 47 7.82 -8.69 5.18
N SER A 48 7.93 -8.32 3.90
CA SER A 48 8.92 -8.86 2.96
C SER A 48 10.35 -8.78 3.51
N PRO A 49 11.24 -9.74 3.19
CA PRO A 49 12.67 -9.62 3.48
C PRO A 49 13.31 -8.31 2.97
N ASN A 50 12.72 -7.70 1.94
CA ASN A 50 13.20 -6.46 1.33
C ASN A 50 12.60 -5.18 1.95
N SER A 51 11.69 -5.31 2.92
CA SER A 51 11.14 -4.14 3.60
C SER A 51 12.20 -3.40 4.43
N GLY A 52 12.03 -2.10 4.60
CA GLY A 52 12.92 -1.30 5.43
C GLY A 52 12.76 -1.58 6.92
N ASP A 53 13.67 -1.01 7.71
CA ASP A 53 13.67 -1.12 9.18
C ASP A 53 12.64 -0.19 9.83
N VAL A 54 12.32 0.92 9.13
CA VAL A 54 11.25 1.86 9.44
C VAL A 54 10.49 2.13 8.14
N PHE A 55 9.16 2.10 8.23
CA PHE A 55 8.24 2.48 7.17
C PHE A 55 7.60 3.82 7.51
N ALA A 56 7.51 4.71 6.54
CA ALA A 56 6.82 5.98 6.69
C ALA A 56 5.89 6.21 5.49
N GLN A 57 4.66 6.62 5.78
CA GLN A 57 3.66 6.99 4.79
C GLN A 57 3.25 8.44 5.02
N ALA A 58 3.33 9.24 3.97
CA ALA A 58 2.95 10.63 4.01
C ALA A 58 1.47 10.80 4.39
N ALA A 59 1.15 11.90 5.07
CA ALA A 59 -0.22 12.33 5.27
C ALA A 59 -0.86 12.77 3.94
N LEU A 60 -2.19 12.73 3.86
CA LEU A 60 -2.90 13.15 2.64
C LEU A 60 -2.54 14.59 2.28
N GLY A 61 -2.20 14.84 1.02
CA GLY A 61 -1.75 16.14 0.53
C GLY A 61 -0.23 16.35 0.58
N TYR A 62 0.50 15.47 1.24
CA TYR A 62 1.97 15.45 1.24
C TYR A 62 2.50 14.31 0.39
N ALA A 63 3.60 14.57 -0.32
CA ALA A 63 4.29 13.56 -1.10
C ALA A 63 5.78 13.55 -0.75
N LEU A 64 6.35 12.35 -0.66
CA LEU A 64 7.77 12.19 -0.40
C LEU A 64 8.55 12.32 -1.71
N THR A 65 9.70 12.98 -1.63
CA THR A 65 10.60 13.18 -2.76
C THR A 65 12.02 12.81 -2.36
N ASP A 66 12.76 12.19 -3.27
CA ASP A 66 14.19 11.89 -3.13
C ASP A 66 15.08 12.99 -3.74
N TRP A 67 14.46 14.04 -4.30
CA TRP A 67 15.15 15.18 -4.88
C TRP A 67 15.86 16.00 -3.79
N ARG A 68 17.17 16.17 -3.96
CA ARG A 68 18.07 16.79 -2.97
C ARG A 68 18.32 18.28 -3.21
N GLY A 69 17.72 18.87 -4.25
CA GLY A 69 17.90 20.27 -4.60
C GLY A 69 16.94 21.23 -3.89
N ASN A 70 16.13 20.73 -2.96
CA ASN A 70 15.15 21.54 -2.24
C ASN A 70 15.84 22.41 -1.19
N THR A 71 15.38 23.65 -1.10
CA THR A 71 15.87 24.60 -0.09
C THR A 71 15.11 24.48 1.23
N GLU A 72 13.90 23.93 1.18
CA GLU A 72 13.00 23.74 2.33
C GLU A 72 12.63 22.26 2.47
N VAL A 73 12.27 21.85 3.69
CA VAL A 73 11.80 20.48 3.97
C VAL A 73 10.43 20.21 3.33
N VAL A 74 9.59 21.25 3.26
CA VAL A 74 8.25 21.20 2.67
C VAL A 74 8.16 22.31 1.63
N GLU A 75 7.77 21.96 0.41
CA GLU A 75 7.58 22.89 -0.69
C GLU A 75 6.38 22.47 -1.55
N PRO A 76 5.84 23.37 -2.39
CA PRO A 76 4.77 23.01 -3.31
C PRO A 76 5.21 21.89 -4.26
N ALA A 77 4.39 20.85 -4.35
CA ALA A 77 4.65 19.75 -5.26
C ALA A 77 4.54 20.20 -6.75
N PRO A 78 5.40 19.70 -7.65
CA PRO A 78 5.33 20.00 -9.08
C PRO A 78 4.22 19.24 -9.82
N TYR A 79 3.35 18.55 -9.10
CA TYR A 79 2.26 17.72 -9.61
C TYR A 79 0.98 17.93 -8.80
N TYR A 80 -0.16 17.65 -9.43
CA TYR A 80 -1.49 17.87 -8.85
C TYR A 80 -2.11 16.60 -8.21
N GLY A 81 -1.39 15.49 -8.20
CA GLY A 81 -1.86 14.23 -7.63
C GLY A 81 -0.71 13.23 -7.43
N GLN A 82 -0.87 12.36 -6.45
CA GLN A 82 0.08 11.30 -6.09
C GLN A 82 -0.64 10.06 -5.57
N HIS A 83 0.13 8.98 -5.40
CA HIS A 83 -0.32 7.69 -4.89
C HIS A 83 0.67 7.14 -3.83
N GLY A 84 0.35 6.01 -3.21
CA GLY A 84 1.18 5.38 -2.16
C GLY A 84 0.66 5.60 -0.73
N TYR A 85 -0.53 6.21 -0.61
CA TYR A 85 -1.23 6.38 0.65
C TYR A 85 -1.96 5.10 1.09
N ASP A 86 -2.76 5.18 2.16
CA ASP A 86 -3.51 4.04 2.67
C ASP A 86 -4.48 3.51 1.60
N SER A 87 -4.31 2.24 1.23
CA SER A 87 -5.14 1.58 0.23
C SER A 87 -6.62 1.44 0.61
N THR A 88 -6.98 1.68 1.88
CA THR A 88 -8.36 1.66 2.37
C THR A 88 -9.11 2.97 2.09
N TRP A 89 -8.40 4.02 1.65
CA TRP A 89 -9.02 5.30 1.31
C TRP A 89 -9.71 5.23 -0.05
N PRO A 90 -10.95 5.75 -0.19
CA PRO A 90 -11.67 5.74 -1.46
C PRO A 90 -10.90 6.35 -2.64
N GLU A 91 -10.06 7.36 -2.38
CA GLU A 91 -9.23 8.04 -3.37
C GLU A 91 -8.14 7.13 -3.95
N MET A 92 -7.73 6.08 -3.23
CA MET A 92 -6.73 5.09 -3.67
C MET A 92 -7.37 3.89 -4.40
N HIS A 93 -8.70 3.82 -4.45
CA HIS A 93 -9.38 2.71 -5.10
C HIS A 93 -9.21 2.77 -6.62
N ALA A 94 -8.84 1.63 -7.20
CA ALA A 94 -8.85 1.42 -8.65
C ALA A 94 -10.21 0.92 -9.14
N ILE A 95 -10.33 0.74 -10.45
CA ILE A 95 -11.54 0.23 -11.11
C ILE A 95 -11.31 -1.21 -11.57
N LEU A 96 -12.29 -2.08 -11.31
CA LEU A 96 -12.38 -3.42 -11.91
C LEU A 96 -13.59 -3.49 -12.84
N VAL A 97 -13.36 -3.88 -14.10
CA VAL A 97 -14.41 -4.20 -15.08
C VAL A 97 -14.12 -5.58 -15.66
N ALA A 98 -15.13 -6.46 -15.64
CA ALA A 98 -15.05 -7.79 -16.22
C ALA A 98 -16.21 -8.01 -17.19
N ALA A 99 -15.92 -8.61 -18.34
CA ALA A 99 -16.91 -8.94 -19.36
C ALA A 99 -16.43 -10.14 -20.20
N GLY A 100 -17.38 -10.92 -20.72
CA GLY A 100 -17.09 -12.04 -21.60
C GLY A 100 -17.50 -13.39 -21.02
N TYR A 101 -16.83 -14.46 -21.47
CA TYR A 101 -17.16 -15.84 -21.13
C TYR A 101 -17.18 -16.07 -19.62
N GLY A 102 -18.29 -16.63 -19.11
CA GLY A 102 -18.45 -16.96 -17.69
C GLY A 102 -18.71 -15.76 -16.78
N ILE A 103 -18.80 -14.53 -17.30
CA ILE A 103 -19.11 -13.33 -16.52
C ILE A 103 -20.61 -12.99 -16.62
N ARG A 104 -21.25 -12.69 -15.49
CA ARG A 104 -22.65 -12.23 -15.46
C ARG A 104 -22.74 -10.77 -15.90
N PRO A 105 -23.59 -10.43 -16.88
CA PRO A 105 -23.81 -9.04 -17.26
C PRO A 105 -24.58 -8.29 -16.16
N GLY A 106 -24.32 -6.98 -16.03
CA GLY A 106 -25.09 -6.09 -15.14
C GLY A 106 -24.83 -6.27 -13.64
N VAL A 107 -23.85 -7.09 -13.25
CA VAL A 107 -23.45 -7.21 -11.83
C VAL A 107 -22.61 -6.01 -11.42
N ARG A 108 -23.00 -5.36 -10.32
CA ARG A 108 -22.19 -4.37 -9.61
C ARG A 108 -21.64 -4.99 -8.34
N LEU A 109 -20.33 -5.19 -8.30
CA LEU A 109 -19.65 -5.69 -7.11
C LEU A 109 -19.52 -4.57 -6.05
N PRO A 110 -19.48 -4.92 -4.75
CA PRO A 110 -18.93 -4.03 -3.73
C PRO A 110 -17.42 -3.81 -3.98
N ALA A 111 -16.75 -3.04 -3.12
CA ALA A 111 -15.28 -2.99 -3.13
C ALA A 111 -14.71 -4.41 -2.96
N VAL A 112 -13.67 -4.71 -3.74
CA VAL A 112 -12.97 -6.00 -3.75
C VAL A 112 -11.46 -5.76 -3.63
N HIS A 113 -10.70 -6.79 -3.30
CA HIS A 113 -9.25 -6.69 -3.24
C HIS A 113 -8.63 -6.97 -4.61
N LEU A 114 -7.54 -6.29 -4.95
CA LEU A 114 -6.77 -6.59 -6.16
C LEU A 114 -6.31 -8.06 -6.18
N LEU A 115 -6.04 -8.62 -5.01
CA LEU A 115 -5.65 -10.03 -4.82
C LEU A 115 -6.73 -11.01 -5.30
N ASP A 116 -7.99 -10.60 -5.39
CA ASP A 116 -9.11 -11.44 -5.84
C ASP A 116 -9.10 -11.66 -7.38
N VAL A 117 -8.36 -10.84 -8.13
CA VAL A 117 -8.32 -10.90 -9.60
C VAL A 117 -7.70 -12.21 -10.08
N LEU A 118 -6.55 -12.59 -9.52
CA LEU A 118 -5.82 -13.80 -9.92
C LEU A 118 -6.63 -15.10 -9.69
N PRO A 119 -7.14 -15.41 -8.48
CA PRO A 119 -7.95 -16.62 -8.26
C PRO A 119 -9.21 -16.62 -9.12
N THR A 120 -9.81 -15.45 -9.39
CA THR A 120 -10.98 -15.38 -10.26
C THR A 120 -10.65 -15.70 -11.71
N ALA A 121 -9.57 -15.13 -12.25
CA ALA A 121 -9.09 -15.46 -13.58
C ALA A 121 -8.69 -16.93 -13.71
N ALA A 122 -8.01 -17.49 -12.69
CA ALA A 122 -7.65 -18.90 -12.66
C ALA A 122 -8.89 -19.82 -12.68
N SER A 123 -9.93 -19.47 -11.92
CA SER A 123 -11.21 -20.20 -11.92
C SER A 123 -11.89 -20.18 -13.30
N LEU A 124 -11.91 -19.03 -13.99
CA LEU A 124 -12.46 -18.91 -15.34
C LEU A 124 -11.69 -19.75 -16.36
N LEU A 125 -10.36 -19.78 -16.24
CA LEU A 125 -9.46 -20.53 -17.13
C LEU A 125 -9.34 -22.02 -16.78
N ARG A 126 -9.94 -22.45 -15.66
CA ARG A 126 -9.83 -23.82 -15.14
C ARG A 126 -8.38 -24.25 -14.87
N VAL A 127 -7.54 -23.31 -14.47
CA VAL A 127 -6.17 -23.56 -14.06
C VAL A 127 -6.05 -23.48 -12.55
N LYS A 128 -5.20 -24.31 -11.96
CA LYS A 128 -4.85 -24.19 -10.56
C LYS A 128 -3.71 -23.18 -10.45
N PRO A 129 -3.79 -22.16 -9.58
CA PRO A 129 -2.64 -21.35 -9.23
C PRO A 129 -1.48 -22.23 -8.78
N VAL A 130 -0.26 -21.84 -9.14
CA VAL A 130 0.96 -22.61 -8.82
C VAL A 130 1.26 -22.54 -7.32
N GLU A 131 0.85 -21.46 -6.67
CA GLU A 131 1.06 -21.18 -5.26
C GLU A 131 -0.26 -20.79 -4.58
N ALA A 132 -0.25 -20.80 -3.24
CA ALA A 132 -1.35 -20.25 -2.47
C ALA A 132 -1.52 -18.76 -2.80
N VAL A 133 -2.76 -18.33 -2.96
CA VAL A 133 -3.11 -16.92 -3.20
C VAL A 133 -4.00 -16.46 -2.06
N ASP A 134 -3.77 -15.25 -1.56
CA ASP A 134 -4.52 -14.70 -0.41
C ASP A 134 -5.93 -14.23 -0.79
N GLY A 135 -6.14 -13.93 -2.08
CA GLY A 135 -7.43 -13.48 -2.59
C GLY A 135 -8.47 -14.60 -2.71
N ARG A 136 -9.72 -14.20 -2.86
CA ARG A 136 -10.85 -15.12 -3.10
C ARG A 136 -11.34 -15.05 -4.54
N VAL A 137 -12.04 -16.11 -4.97
CA VAL A 137 -12.79 -16.06 -6.23
C VAL A 137 -14.00 -15.15 -6.06
N LEU A 138 -14.17 -14.19 -6.96
CA LEU A 138 -15.34 -13.30 -7.04
C LEU A 138 -16.53 -14.01 -7.70
N VAL A 139 -17.04 -15.04 -7.02
CA VAL A 139 -18.17 -15.87 -7.50
C VAL A 139 -19.42 -15.05 -7.82
N GLU A 140 -19.56 -13.88 -7.22
CA GLU A 140 -20.66 -12.95 -7.40
C GLU A 140 -20.70 -12.34 -8.81
N MET A 141 -19.61 -12.34 -9.57
CA MET A 141 -19.63 -11.93 -10.97
C MET A 141 -19.64 -13.10 -11.96
N LEU A 142 -19.60 -14.35 -11.48
CA LEU A 142 -19.52 -15.52 -12.34
C LEU A 142 -20.90 -16.10 -12.65
N GLN A 143 -21.09 -16.54 -13.90
CA GLN A 143 -22.28 -17.30 -14.31
C GLN A 143 -22.31 -18.62 -13.53
N GLU A 144 -23.53 -19.08 -13.19
CA GLU A 144 -23.69 -20.41 -12.62
C GLU A 144 -23.10 -21.43 -13.58
N ARG A 145 -22.36 -22.39 -13.02
CA ARG A 145 -21.78 -23.47 -13.81
C ARG A 145 -22.94 -24.27 -14.40
N PRO A 146 -22.97 -24.54 -15.72
CA PRO A 146 -23.86 -25.57 -16.25
C PRO A 146 -23.51 -26.95 -15.66
#